data_AF-A0A1Q5A9S6-F1
#
_entry.id   AF-A0A1Q5A9S6-F1
#
_cell.length_a   1.000
_cell.length_b   1.000
_cell.length_c   1.000
_cell.angle_alpha   90.00
_cell.angle_beta   90.00
_cell.angle_gamma   90.00
#
_symmetry.space_group_name_H-M   'P 1'
#
loop_
_entity.id
_entity.type
_entity.pdbx_description
1 polymer ?
#
loop_
_entity_poly.entity_id
_entity_poly.type
_entity_poly.pdbx_seq_one_letter_code
_entity_poly.pdbx_strand_id
1 'polypeptide(L)'
;MWCLDNFCTGDPENVAQLRANPGFRLLRADVTSDLDIPGPVDVVAHLASPASPPDYHRLPLETLSVGGRGTENALRLAQRRGARFVLASTSEVYGDPEIHPQPEGYWGNVNPVGPRSVYDEAKRYAEAMAMAYRRSLDVDVGIVRIFNTYGPRMRPHDGRVVSTFVRQALAGSPLTVYGDGSQTRSFCYVDDLVRGITAMIDHRGLSGPVNLGNPAERSVRELAELVLTITGSRSGIEHRPLPVDDPTRRRPVITRARERLGWEPLVPVDVGLRRTAAWFTGLSRPKPGSAPRQPAADPRSLHPQTAEA
;
A
#
# COMPACT_ATOMS: atom_id res chain seq x y z
N MET A 1 -3.64 -12.03 -18.27
CA MET A 1 -3.57 -11.50 -16.89
C MET A 1 -4.95 -11.07 -16.44
N TRP A 2 -5.39 -11.60 -15.29
CA TRP A 2 -6.60 -11.14 -14.59
C TRP A 2 -6.21 -10.09 -13.54
N CYS A 3 -6.97 -9.00 -13.48
CA CYS A 3 -6.86 -7.97 -12.45
C CYS A 3 -8.21 -7.88 -11.74
N LEU A 4 -8.21 -8.12 -10.42
CA LEU A 4 -9.40 -8.12 -9.59
C LEU A 4 -9.30 -6.95 -8.62
N ASP A 5 -10.31 -6.09 -8.60
CA ASP A 5 -10.42 -5.00 -7.64
C ASP A 5 -11.91 -4.62 -7.45
N ASN A 6 -12.34 -4.38 -6.21
CA ASN A 6 -13.68 -3.87 -5.93
C ASN A 6 -13.72 -2.32 -5.98
N PHE A 7 -12.55 -1.68 -6.07
CA PHE A 7 -12.29 -0.25 -6.08
C PHE A 7 -12.78 0.47 -4.82
N CYS A 8 -12.81 -0.20 -3.66
CA CYS A 8 -13.18 0.42 -2.39
C CYS A 8 -12.21 1.54 -1.95
N THR A 9 -10.95 1.44 -2.40
CA THR A 9 -9.89 2.44 -2.19
C THR A 9 -9.09 2.75 -3.47
N GLY A 10 -9.16 1.89 -4.49
CA GLY A 10 -8.49 2.07 -5.79
C GLY A 10 -9.27 2.98 -6.74
N ASP A 11 -8.57 3.48 -7.77
CA ASP A 11 -9.16 4.26 -8.86
C ASP A 11 -9.16 3.44 -10.18
N PRO A 12 -10.32 3.15 -10.79
CA PRO A 12 -10.41 2.46 -12.08
C PRO A 12 -9.58 3.09 -13.20
N GLU A 13 -9.34 4.41 -13.16
CA GLU A 13 -8.54 5.12 -14.16
C GLU A 13 -7.08 4.67 -14.17
N ASN A 14 -6.57 4.12 -13.05
CA ASN A 14 -5.18 3.62 -12.98
C ASN A 14 -4.90 2.46 -13.94
N VAL A 15 -5.94 1.73 -14.36
CA VAL A 15 -5.87 0.58 -15.25
C VAL A 15 -6.66 0.75 -16.53
N ALA A 16 -7.28 1.92 -16.76
CA ALA A 16 -8.14 2.16 -17.91
C ALA A 16 -7.39 1.95 -19.24
N GLN A 17 -6.14 2.42 -19.32
CA GLN A 17 -5.27 2.25 -20.47
C GLN A 17 -4.94 0.78 -20.80
N LEU A 18 -5.02 -0.12 -19.80
CA LEU A 18 -4.73 -1.54 -20.00
C LEU A 18 -5.89 -2.30 -20.62
N ARG A 19 -7.11 -1.74 -20.61
CA ARG A 19 -8.30 -2.41 -21.17
C ARG A 19 -8.20 -2.63 -22.69
N ALA A 20 -7.42 -1.82 -23.38
CA ALA A 20 -7.13 -2.01 -24.81
C ALA A 20 -6.19 -3.20 -25.08
N ASN A 21 -5.49 -3.72 -24.06
CA ASN A 21 -4.58 -4.83 -24.23
C ASN A 21 -5.36 -6.17 -24.21
N PRO A 22 -5.32 -6.98 -25.29
CA PRO A 22 -6.03 -8.24 -25.36
C PRO A 22 -5.55 -9.28 -24.34
N GLY A 23 -4.35 -9.12 -23.76
CA GLY A 23 -3.82 -9.95 -22.68
C GLY A 23 -4.27 -9.53 -21.27
N PHE A 24 -5.00 -8.43 -21.13
CA PHE A 24 -5.48 -7.92 -19.84
C PHE A 24 -6.99 -8.08 -19.70
N ARG A 25 -7.44 -8.54 -18.54
CA ARG A 25 -8.85 -8.67 -18.18
C ARG A 25 -9.06 -8.06 -16.79
N LEU A 26 -9.89 -7.01 -16.73
CA LEU A 26 -10.31 -6.42 -15.47
C LEU A 26 -11.63 -7.04 -15.04
N LEU A 27 -11.68 -7.55 -13.82
CA LEU A 27 -12.89 -8.04 -13.17
C LEU A 27 -13.13 -7.19 -11.93
N ARG A 28 -14.28 -6.52 -11.88
CA ARG A 28 -14.71 -5.84 -10.64
C ARG A 28 -15.22 -6.89 -9.67
N ALA A 29 -14.44 -7.22 -8.66
CA ALA A 29 -14.75 -8.31 -7.73
C ALA A 29 -14.19 -8.03 -6.33
N ASP A 30 -14.91 -8.52 -5.32
CA ASP A 30 -14.44 -8.57 -3.96
C ASP A 30 -13.75 -9.92 -3.71
N VAL A 31 -12.47 -9.88 -3.34
CA VAL A 31 -11.67 -11.10 -3.12
C VAL A 31 -12.14 -11.93 -1.94
N THR A 32 -12.98 -11.38 -1.05
CA THR A 32 -13.57 -12.10 0.07
C THR A 32 -14.77 -12.96 -0.33
N SER A 33 -15.24 -12.83 -1.56
CA SER A 33 -16.17 -13.77 -2.20
C SER A 33 -15.39 -14.84 -2.98
N ASP A 34 -16.07 -15.92 -3.36
CA ASP A 34 -15.45 -17.00 -4.13
C ASP A 34 -14.87 -16.49 -5.45
N LEU A 35 -13.64 -16.95 -5.74
CA LEU A 35 -12.90 -16.58 -6.94
C LEU A 35 -12.99 -17.70 -7.99
N ASP A 36 -13.89 -17.52 -8.95
CA ASP A 36 -13.95 -18.36 -10.15
C ASP A 36 -13.28 -17.65 -11.34
N ILE A 37 -12.00 -17.96 -11.55
CA ILE A 37 -11.19 -17.40 -12.62
C ILE A 37 -11.04 -18.45 -13.72
N PRO A 38 -11.50 -18.16 -14.96
CA PRO A 38 -11.45 -19.12 -16.04
C PRO A 38 -10.04 -19.23 -16.63
N GLY A 39 -9.75 -20.42 -17.15
CA GLY A 39 -8.46 -20.76 -17.74
C GLY A 39 -7.35 -21.06 -16.73
N PRO A 40 -6.12 -21.27 -17.23
CA PRO A 40 -4.96 -21.51 -16.37
C PRO A 40 -4.59 -20.25 -15.58
N VAL A 41 -4.08 -20.47 -14.36
CA VAL A 41 -3.54 -19.42 -13.49
C VAL A 41 -2.21 -19.92 -12.95
N ASP A 42 -1.10 -19.34 -13.41
CA ASP A 42 0.24 -19.75 -13.01
C ASP A 42 0.70 -19.08 -11.71
N VAL A 43 0.16 -17.87 -11.44
CA VAL A 43 0.50 -17.02 -10.30
C VAL A 43 -0.74 -16.27 -9.81
N VAL A 44 -0.89 -16.20 -8.49
CA VAL A 44 -1.82 -15.33 -7.76
C VAL A 44 -1.01 -14.32 -6.95
N ALA A 45 -0.88 -13.09 -7.44
CA ALA A 45 -0.30 -11.98 -6.68
C ALA A 45 -1.41 -11.28 -5.89
N HIS A 46 -1.45 -11.48 -4.57
CA HIS A 46 -2.48 -10.95 -3.69
C HIS A 46 -2.06 -9.59 -3.09
N LEU A 47 -2.47 -8.52 -3.76
CA LEU A 47 -2.20 -7.12 -3.36
C LEU A 47 -3.42 -6.39 -2.78
N ALA A 48 -4.59 -7.03 -2.74
CA ALA A 48 -5.82 -6.42 -2.27
C ALA A 48 -5.76 -6.15 -0.76
N SER A 49 -5.94 -4.88 -0.35
CA SER A 49 -6.15 -4.44 1.03
C SER A 49 -6.32 -2.91 1.04
N PRO A 50 -7.25 -2.34 1.81
CA PRO A 50 -7.08 -0.97 2.31
C PRO A 50 -5.75 -0.90 3.08
N ALA A 51 -4.90 0.08 2.77
CA ALA A 51 -3.54 0.16 3.32
C ALA A 51 -3.18 1.53 3.92
N SER A 52 -3.97 2.58 3.63
CA SER A 52 -3.78 3.87 4.27
C SER A 52 -4.45 3.87 5.65
N PRO A 53 -3.89 4.55 6.66
CA PRO A 53 -4.55 4.67 7.96
C PRO A 53 -5.98 5.20 7.90
N PRO A 54 -6.28 6.27 7.14
CA PRO A 54 -7.65 6.73 7.00
C PRO A 54 -8.59 5.65 6.41
N ASP A 55 -8.13 4.83 5.46
CA ASP A 55 -8.99 3.85 4.82
C ASP A 55 -9.25 2.62 5.67
N TYR A 56 -8.24 2.04 6.32
CA TYR A 56 -8.49 0.84 7.14
C TYR A 56 -9.28 1.18 8.41
N HIS A 57 -9.26 2.44 8.89
CA HIS A 57 -10.18 2.89 9.92
C HIS A 57 -11.60 3.13 9.41
N ARG A 58 -11.75 3.54 8.14
CA ARG A 58 -13.06 3.70 7.48
C ARG A 58 -13.69 2.35 7.11
N LEU A 59 -12.87 1.35 6.80
CA LEU A 59 -13.25 0.02 6.34
C LEU A 59 -12.63 -1.09 7.21
N PRO A 60 -12.83 -1.08 8.55
CA PRO A 60 -12.11 -1.97 9.46
C PRO A 60 -12.50 -3.44 9.27
N LEU A 61 -13.80 -3.71 9.07
CA LEU A 61 -14.32 -5.06 8.88
C LEU A 61 -13.90 -5.64 7.52
N GLU A 62 -13.90 -4.81 6.48
CA GLU A 62 -13.44 -5.19 5.15
C GLU A 62 -11.93 -5.43 5.14
N THR A 63 -11.16 -4.63 5.88
CA THR A 63 -9.70 -4.83 6.03
C THR A 63 -9.40 -6.19 6.65
N LEU A 64 -10.09 -6.53 7.77
CA LEU A 64 -9.98 -7.85 8.39
C LEU A 64 -10.47 -8.97 7.46
N SER A 65 -11.59 -8.76 6.77
CA SER A 65 -12.18 -9.76 5.87
C SER A 65 -11.26 -10.08 4.69
N VAL A 66 -10.60 -9.08 4.11
CA VAL A 66 -9.61 -9.27 3.04
C VAL A 66 -8.37 -9.99 3.57
N GLY A 67 -7.83 -9.59 4.73
CA GLY A 67 -6.68 -10.26 5.33
C GLY A 67 -6.95 -11.71 5.73
N GLY A 68 -8.18 -12.04 6.13
CA GLY A 68 -8.64 -13.41 6.42
C GLY A 68 -9.19 -14.13 5.20
N ARG A 69 -10.51 -14.00 4.96
CA ARG A 69 -11.22 -14.72 3.88
C ARG A 69 -10.65 -14.43 2.49
N GLY A 70 -10.27 -13.17 2.23
CA GLY A 70 -9.69 -12.79 0.94
C GLY A 70 -8.38 -13.51 0.64
N THR A 71 -7.48 -13.55 1.62
CA THR A 71 -6.25 -14.35 1.57
C THR A 71 -6.55 -15.83 1.37
N GLU A 72 -7.52 -16.38 2.12
CA GLU A 72 -7.87 -17.79 2.03
C GLU A 72 -8.41 -18.16 0.63
N ASN A 73 -9.32 -17.36 0.08
CA ASN A 73 -9.88 -17.58 -1.26
C ASN A 73 -8.79 -17.55 -2.33
N ALA A 74 -7.84 -16.62 -2.22
CA ALA A 74 -6.70 -16.52 -3.12
C ALA A 74 -5.73 -17.72 -2.98
N LEU A 75 -5.48 -18.20 -1.77
CA LEU A 75 -4.69 -19.41 -1.51
C LEU A 75 -5.38 -20.67 -2.04
N ARG A 76 -6.69 -20.81 -1.84
CA ARG A 76 -7.48 -21.93 -2.40
C ARG A 76 -7.47 -21.89 -3.92
N LEU A 77 -7.57 -20.71 -4.55
CA LEU A 77 -7.40 -20.57 -6.00
C LEU A 77 -6.02 -21.04 -6.44
N ALA A 78 -4.96 -20.59 -5.76
CA ALA A 78 -3.59 -21.00 -6.06
C ALA A 78 -3.41 -22.52 -5.93
N GLN A 79 -3.88 -23.11 -4.85
CA GLN A 79 -3.86 -24.55 -4.62
C GLN A 79 -4.59 -25.32 -5.73
N ARG A 80 -5.85 -24.96 -6.05
CA ARG A 80 -6.64 -25.64 -7.08
C ARG A 80 -6.00 -25.59 -8.47
N ARG A 81 -5.20 -24.55 -8.74
CA ARG A 81 -4.58 -24.31 -10.04
C ARG A 81 -3.10 -24.74 -10.09
N GLY A 82 -2.51 -25.19 -8.98
CA GLY A 82 -1.06 -25.39 -8.89
C GLY A 82 -0.26 -24.09 -9.08
N ALA A 83 -0.89 -22.94 -8.81
CA ALA A 83 -0.31 -21.63 -9.01
C ALA A 83 0.63 -21.26 -7.86
N ARG A 84 1.59 -20.40 -8.14
CA ARG A 84 2.35 -19.72 -7.09
C ARG A 84 1.49 -18.62 -6.45
N PHE A 85 1.49 -18.53 -5.13
CA PHE A 85 0.82 -17.46 -4.38
C PHE A 85 1.84 -16.47 -3.83
N VAL A 86 1.73 -15.19 -4.20
CA VAL A 86 2.59 -14.12 -3.66
C VAL A 86 1.75 -13.15 -2.82
N LEU A 87 2.04 -13.08 -1.53
CA LEU A 87 1.38 -12.18 -0.58
C LEU A 87 2.12 -10.85 -0.48
N ALA A 88 1.40 -9.75 -0.73
CA ALA A 88 1.84 -8.41 -0.35
C ALA A 88 1.56 -8.18 1.15
N SER A 89 2.53 -8.58 1.99
CA SER A 89 2.58 -8.23 3.41
C SER A 89 3.14 -6.80 3.59
N THR A 90 3.41 -6.40 4.83
CA THR A 90 3.70 -5.02 5.21
C THR A 90 4.79 -4.97 6.28
N SER A 91 5.51 -3.86 6.36
CA SER A 91 6.36 -3.56 7.52
C SER A 91 5.57 -3.33 8.81
N GLU A 92 4.26 -3.09 8.76
CA GLU A 92 3.41 -2.96 9.97
C GLU A 92 3.33 -4.26 10.78
N VAL A 93 3.67 -5.43 10.21
CA VAL A 93 3.74 -6.69 10.98
C VAL A 93 4.80 -6.64 12.09
N TYR A 94 5.73 -5.68 12.00
CA TYR A 94 6.72 -5.40 13.03
C TYR A 94 6.20 -4.47 14.14
N GLY A 95 5.08 -3.77 13.92
CA GLY A 95 4.46 -2.85 14.88
C GLY A 95 5.33 -1.66 15.27
N ASP A 96 5.48 -1.44 16.58
CA ASP A 96 6.42 -0.49 17.18
C ASP A 96 7.71 -1.22 17.63
N PRO A 97 8.68 -1.41 16.71
CA PRO A 97 9.77 -2.33 16.91
C PRO A 97 10.73 -1.87 18.00
N GLU A 98 11.11 -2.80 18.88
CA GLU A 98 12.12 -2.57 19.93
C GLU A 98 13.57 -2.68 19.40
N ILE A 99 13.73 -3.07 18.12
CA ILE A 99 15.01 -3.19 17.45
C ILE A 99 15.09 -2.36 16.17
N HIS A 100 16.30 -1.95 15.81
CA HIS A 100 16.55 -1.16 14.60
C HIS A 100 17.93 -1.48 14.00
N PRO A 101 18.05 -1.79 12.69
CA PRO A 101 16.99 -1.94 11.68
C PRO A 101 16.15 -3.21 11.88
N GLN A 102 15.07 -3.38 11.10
CA GLN A 102 14.15 -4.53 11.22
C GLN A 102 14.51 -5.67 10.25
N PRO A 103 15.03 -6.82 10.74
CA PRO A 103 15.22 -8.03 9.95
C PRO A 103 13.93 -8.85 9.82
N GLU A 104 13.88 -9.74 8.84
CA GLU A 104 12.74 -10.65 8.61
C GLU A 104 12.50 -11.64 9.76
N GLY A 105 13.54 -11.94 10.54
CA GLY A 105 13.46 -12.81 11.72
C GLY A 105 12.80 -12.19 12.95
N TYR A 106 12.61 -10.86 12.97
CA TYR A 106 11.96 -10.18 14.10
C TYR A 106 10.45 -10.46 14.10
N TRP A 107 9.90 -10.77 15.28
CA TRP A 107 8.49 -11.16 15.44
C TRP A 107 7.51 -9.99 15.45
N GLY A 108 7.99 -8.78 15.76
CA GLY A 108 7.16 -7.58 15.89
C GLY A 108 6.63 -7.36 17.30
N ASN A 109 6.23 -6.11 17.57
CA ASN A 109 5.60 -5.65 18.80
C ASN A 109 4.32 -4.90 18.42
N VAL A 110 3.20 -5.63 18.37
CA VAL A 110 1.91 -5.16 17.84
C VAL A 110 0.86 -5.27 18.93
N ASN A 111 0.03 -4.24 19.09
CA ASN A 111 -1.12 -4.26 19.99
C ASN A 111 -2.35 -4.87 19.27
N PRO A 112 -2.82 -6.07 19.66
CA PRO A 112 -3.88 -6.77 18.92
C PRO A 112 -5.28 -6.16 19.11
N VAL A 113 -5.46 -5.28 20.10
CA VAL A 113 -6.76 -4.62 20.38
C VAL A 113 -6.71 -3.10 20.21
N GLY A 114 -5.55 -2.58 19.77
CA GLY A 114 -5.37 -1.16 19.48
C GLY A 114 -6.11 -0.73 18.20
N PRO A 115 -6.27 0.58 17.96
CA PRO A 115 -7.02 1.10 16.82
C PRO A 115 -6.46 0.67 15.46
N ARG A 116 -5.14 0.40 15.39
CA ARG A 116 -4.44 -0.05 14.17
C ARG A 116 -4.49 -1.56 13.95
N SER A 117 -4.95 -2.33 14.94
CA SER A 117 -4.88 -3.80 14.93
C SER A 117 -5.61 -4.42 13.74
N VAL A 118 -6.66 -3.76 13.23
CA VAL A 118 -7.43 -4.22 12.07
C VAL A 118 -6.59 -4.43 10.82
N TYR A 119 -5.52 -3.64 10.62
CA TYR A 119 -4.60 -3.81 9.50
C TYR A 119 -3.41 -4.69 9.87
N ASP A 120 -2.83 -4.44 11.05
CA ASP A 120 -1.61 -5.11 11.49
C ASP A 120 -1.85 -6.62 11.69
N GLU A 121 -2.92 -6.98 12.40
CA GLU A 121 -3.28 -8.38 12.65
C GLU A 121 -3.86 -9.05 11.41
N ALA A 122 -4.58 -8.33 10.54
CA ALA A 122 -5.02 -8.88 9.26
C ALA A 122 -3.83 -9.35 8.41
N LYS A 123 -2.75 -8.57 8.37
CA LYS A 123 -1.54 -8.91 7.62
C LYS A 123 -0.72 -10.01 8.30
N ARG A 124 -0.62 -10.01 9.64
CA ARG A 124 0.02 -11.10 10.40
C ARG A 124 -0.72 -12.43 10.23
N TYR A 125 -2.05 -12.41 10.29
CA TYR A 125 -2.88 -13.58 10.05
C TYR A 125 -2.74 -14.10 8.62
N ALA A 126 -2.68 -13.20 7.62
CA ALA A 126 -2.43 -13.58 6.23
C ALA A 126 -1.09 -14.30 6.03
N GLU A 127 0.00 -13.83 6.68
CA GLU A 127 1.30 -14.52 6.66
C GLU A 127 1.20 -15.92 7.31
N ALA A 128 0.55 -16.02 8.47
CA ALA A 128 0.37 -17.29 9.16
C ALA A 128 -0.41 -18.30 8.30
N MET A 129 -1.50 -17.85 7.66
CA MET A 129 -2.32 -18.65 6.76
C MET A 129 -1.53 -19.12 5.54
N ALA A 130 -0.81 -18.22 4.87
CA ALA A 130 0.01 -18.57 3.71
C ALA A 130 1.07 -19.63 4.07
N MET A 131 1.73 -19.47 5.21
CA MET A 131 2.70 -20.46 5.68
C MET A 131 2.08 -21.79 6.13
N ALA A 132 0.83 -21.78 6.61
CA ALA A 132 0.08 -23.01 6.89
C ALA A 132 -0.26 -23.76 5.60
N TYR A 133 -0.77 -23.09 4.56
CA TYR A 133 -1.03 -23.69 3.25
C TYR A 133 0.24 -24.28 2.64
N ARG A 134 1.39 -23.59 2.77
CA ARG A 134 2.68 -24.15 2.33
C ARG A 134 3.04 -25.43 3.08
N ARG A 135 3.02 -25.41 4.42
CA ARG A 135 3.49 -26.56 5.22
C ARG A 135 2.55 -27.76 5.17
N SER A 136 1.25 -27.53 5.05
CA SER A 136 0.23 -28.57 5.16
C SER A 136 -0.27 -29.07 3.80
N LEU A 137 -0.19 -28.25 2.76
CA LEU A 137 -0.78 -28.51 1.43
C LEU A 137 0.21 -28.26 0.28
N ASP A 138 1.48 -28.03 0.58
CA ASP A 138 2.58 -27.81 -0.38
C ASP A 138 2.32 -26.70 -1.42
N VAL A 139 1.53 -25.69 -1.06
CA VAL A 139 1.30 -24.54 -1.95
C VAL A 139 2.58 -23.73 -2.09
N ASP A 140 2.99 -23.44 -3.33
CA ASP A 140 4.14 -22.59 -3.65
C ASP A 140 3.84 -21.13 -3.25
N VAL A 141 4.21 -20.77 -2.03
CA VAL A 141 3.96 -19.45 -1.44
C VAL A 141 5.20 -18.57 -1.57
N GLY A 142 4.99 -17.25 -1.63
CA GLY A 142 5.97 -16.19 -1.47
C GLY A 142 5.41 -15.02 -0.66
N ILE A 143 6.17 -14.49 0.29
CA ILE A 143 5.77 -13.36 1.15
C ILE A 143 6.77 -12.22 0.98
N VAL A 144 6.27 -11.04 0.62
CA VAL A 144 7.04 -9.79 0.61
C VAL A 144 6.53 -8.84 1.69
N ARG A 145 7.42 -8.35 2.55
CA ARG A 145 7.10 -7.33 3.55
C ARG A 145 7.48 -5.97 2.99
N ILE A 146 6.45 -5.20 2.60
CA ILE A 146 6.61 -3.94 1.90
C ILE A 146 6.82 -2.82 2.91
N PHE A 147 7.94 -2.10 2.80
CA PHE A 147 8.19 -0.86 3.53
C PHE A 147 7.63 0.33 2.74
N ASN A 148 7.54 1.48 3.41
CA ASN A 148 6.96 2.73 2.90
C ASN A 148 7.35 2.99 1.43
N THR A 149 6.36 2.82 0.55
CA THR A 149 6.54 2.99 -0.89
C THR A 149 5.70 4.16 -1.39
N TYR A 150 6.25 4.92 -2.33
CA TYR A 150 5.59 6.09 -2.91
C TYR A 150 5.85 6.19 -4.42
N GLY A 151 5.01 6.96 -5.11
CA GLY A 151 5.14 7.17 -6.54
C GLY A 151 3.90 7.82 -7.19
N PRO A 152 3.92 7.94 -8.53
CA PRO A 152 2.73 8.28 -9.30
C PRO A 152 1.54 7.37 -8.98
N ARG A 153 0.32 7.87 -9.26
CA ARG A 153 -0.99 7.22 -9.01
C ARG A 153 -1.42 7.08 -7.54
N MET A 154 -0.64 7.58 -6.58
CA MET A 154 -1.14 7.77 -5.21
C MET A 154 -2.30 8.78 -5.19
N ARG A 155 -3.32 8.55 -4.34
CA ARG A 155 -4.40 9.52 -4.16
C ARG A 155 -3.87 10.75 -3.41
N PRO A 156 -4.26 11.99 -3.78
CA PRO A 156 -3.81 13.19 -3.07
C PRO A 156 -4.18 13.23 -1.58
N HIS A 157 -5.31 12.61 -1.21
CA HIS A 157 -5.84 12.54 0.15
C HIS A 157 -5.61 11.18 0.81
N ASP A 158 -4.60 10.45 0.36
CA ASP A 158 -4.24 9.13 0.89
C ASP A 158 -3.68 9.16 2.32
N GLY A 159 -3.28 10.34 2.82
CA GLY A 159 -2.91 10.55 4.22
C GLY A 159 -1.47 10.18 4.59
N ARG A 160 -0.73 9.48 3.71
CA ARG A 160 0.70 9.20 3.91
C ARG A 160 1.57 10.44 3.63
N VAL A 161 2.68 10.55 4.37
CA VAL A 161 3.53 11.76 4.44
C VAL A 161 3.94 12.33 3.08
N VAL A 162 4.40 11.51 2.13
CA VAL A 162 4.83 11.99 0.80
C VAL A 162 3.66 12.62 0.04
N SER A 163 2.51 11.95 -0.01
CA SER A 163 1.32 12.47 -0.69
C SER A 163 0.81 13.75 -0.05
N THR A 164 0.82 13.82 1.29
CA THR A 164 0.40 14.98 2.05
C THR A 164 1.30 16.18 1.80
N PHE A 165 2.63 16.01 1.89
CA PHE A 165 3.59 17.09 1.65
C PHE A 165 3.54 17.62 0.23
N VAL A 166 3.55 16.73 -0.77
CA VAL A 166 3.47 17.14 -2.18
C VAL A 166 2.18 17.91 -2.45
N ARG A 167 1.04 17.41 -1.95
CA ARG A 167 -0.25 18.11 -2.09
C ARG A 167 -0.24 19.47 -1.39
N GLN A 168 0.25 19.55 -0.15
CA GLN A 168 0.31 20.81 0.61
C GLN A 168 1.19 21.85 -0.09
N ALA A 169 2.37 21.44 -0.52
CA ALA A 169 3.31 22.31 -1.23
C ALA A 169 2.71 22.86 -2.53
N LEU A 170 2.08 22.00 -3.35
CA LEU A 170 1.43 22.40 -4.60
C LEU A 170 0.18 23.28 -4.38
N ALA A 171 -0.49 23.15 -3.22
CA ALA A 171 -1.63 23.98 -2.84
C ALA A 171 -1.23 25.28 -2.12
N GLY A 172 0.08 25.53 -1.93
CA GLY A 172 0.57 26.69 -1.16
C GLY A 172 0.27 26.62 0.35
N SER A 173 -0.17 25.47 0.86
CA SER A 173 -0.45 25.27 2.29
C SER A 173 0.81 24.87 3.06
N PRO A 174 0.94 25.23 4.36
CA PRO A 174 2.04 24.74 5.19
C PRO A 174 2.16 23.21 5.20
N LEU A 175 3.40 22.70 5.19
CA LEU A 175 3.66 21.28 5.33
C LEU A 175 3.53 20.87 6.80
N THR A 176 2.65 19.92 7.09
CA THR A 176 2.35 19.53 8.48
C THR A 176 3.30 18.44 8.95
N VAL A 177 4.30 18.80 9.76
CA VAL A 177 5.23 17.87 10.40
C VAL A 177 4.71 17.52 11.79
N TYR A 178 4.45 16.25 12.05
CA TYR A 178 4.12 15.78 13.39
C TYR A 178 5.42 15.55 14.19
N GLY A 179 5.50 16.05 15.42
CA GLY A 179 6.73 16.11 16.21
C GLY A 179 7.67 17.22 15.73
N ASP A 180 8.95 17.11 16.08
CA ASP A 180 10.00 18.07 15.69
C ASP A 180 10.59 17.81 14.29
N GLY A 181 10.21 16.70 13.66
CA GLY A 181 10.66 16.28 12.34
C GLY A 181 11.99 15.52 12.32
N SER A 182 12.60 15.27 13.49
CA SER A 182 13.86 14.53 13.63
C SER A 182 13.72 13.02 13.39
N GLN A 183 12.50 12.50 13.52
CA GLN A 183 12.22 11.09 13.29
C GLN A 183 12.54 10.68 11.85
N THR A 184 13.14 9.50 11.69
CA THR A 184 13.58 9.00 10.40
C THR A 184 12.59 8.03 9.79
N ARG A 185 12.52 8.03 8.46
CA ARG A 185 11.76 7.08 7.65
C ARG A 185 12.59 6.64 6.45
N SER A 186 12.39 5.40 6.04
CA SER A 186 12.82 4.88 4.74
C SER A 186 11.73 5.10 3.70
N PHE A 187 12.12 5.42 2.46
CA PHE A 187 11.18 5.58 1.34
C PHE A 187 11.66 4.84 0.10
N CYS A 188 10.88 3.85 -0.33
CA CYS A 188 11.12 3.08 -1.55
C CYS A 188 10.32 3.68 -2.71
N TYR A 189 10.94 3.87 -3.87
CA TYR A 189 10.19 4.31 -5.04
C TYR A 189 9.42 3.12 -5.67
N VAL A 190 8.24 3.39 -6.21
CA VAL A 190 7.33 2.35 -6.72
C VAL A 190 7.96 1.44 -7.78
N ASP A 191 8.82 1.97 -8.67
CA ASP A 191 9.49 1.16 -9.69
C ASP A 191 10.39 0.09 -9.05
N ASP A 192 11.08 0.44 -7.96
CA ASP A 192 11.93 -0.50 -7.22
C ASP A 192 11.09 -1.58 -6.54
N LEU A 193 9.98 -1.20 -5.92
CA LEU A 193 9.04 -2.16 -5.33
C LEU A 193 8.51 -3.14 -6.38
N VAL A 194 8.06 -2.62 -7.54
CA VAL A 194 7.52 -3.45 -8.63
C VAL A 194 8.56 -4.46 -9.10
N ARG A 195 9.82 -4.07 -9.32
CA ARG A 195 10.91 -5.01 -9.66
C ARG A 195 11.06 -6.10 -8.61
N GLY A 196 10.98 -5.76 -7.32
CA GLY A 196 11.11 -6.73 -6.23
C GLY A 196 9.93 -7.71 -6.15
N ILE A 197 8.70 -7.23 -6.37
CA ILE A 197 7.50 -8.08 -6.44
C ILE A 197 7.58 -9.01 -7.64
N THR A 198 7.98 -8.51 -8.82
CA THR A 198 8.15 -9.33 -10.03
C THR A 198 9.23 -10.40 -9.81
N ALA A 199 10.37 -10.06 -9.22
CA ALA A 199 11.39 -11.05 -8.88
C ALA A 199 10.86 -12.14 -7.92
N MET A 200 10.01 -11.77 -6.96
CA MET A 200 9.37 -12.76 -6.08
C MET A 200 8.34 -13.64 -6.80
N ILE A 201 7.59 -13.08 -7.76
CA ILE A 201 6.66 -13.80 -8.62
C ILE A 201 7.40 -14.87 -9.43
N ASP A 202 8.54 -14.51 -10.03
CA ASP A 202 9.30 -15.41 -10.89
C ASP A 202 10.08 -16.48 -10.10
N HIS A 203 10.41 -16.21 -8.83
CA HIS A 203 11.19 -17.12 -8.00
C HIS A 203 10.33 -18.21 -7.32
N ARG A 204 9.99 -19.27 -8.05
CA ARG A 204 9.34 -20.48 -7.49
C ARG A 204 10.14 -21.09 -6.35
N GLY A 205 9.45 -21.63 -5.34
CA GLY A 205 10.05 -22.30 -4.18
C GLY A 205 10.62 -21.38 -3.09
N LEU A 206 10.81 -20.08 -3.35
CA LEU A 206 11.19 -19.11 -2.32
C LEU A 206 9.95 -18.61 -1.60
N SER A 207 9.82 -18.92 -0.31
CA SER A 207 8.69 -18.46 0.51
C SER A 207 8.82 -17.08 1.10
N GLY A 208 10.04 -16.62 1.36
CA GLY A 208 10.24 -15.50 2.27
C GLY A 208 9.89 -15.85 3.73
N PRO A 209 9.60 -14.85 4.57
CA PRO A 209 9.42 -13.45 4.21
C PRO A 209 10.72 -12.80 3.69
N VAL A 210 10.55 -11.84 2.77
CA VAL A 210 11.61 -10.97 2.23
C VAL A 210 11.18 -9.51 2.39
N ASN A 211 12.03 -8.68 2.99
CA ASN A 211 11.80 -7.25 3.09
C ASN A 211 12.09 -6.55 1.76
N LEU A 212 11.13 -5.77 1.27
CA LEU A 212 11.31 -4.88 0.13
C LEU A 212 11.17 -3.43 0.58
N GLY A 213 12.26 -2.68 0.53
CA GLY A 213 12.30 -1.28 0.90
C GLY A 213 13.67 -0.64 0.68
N ASN A 214 13.77 0.65 0.95
CA ASN A 214 15.04 1.37 0.84
C ASN A 214 15.71 1.50 2.21
N PRO A 215 16.93 0.96 2.45
CA PRO A 215 17.59 1.08 3.74
C PRO A 215 18.16 2.48 4.01
N ALA A 216 18.11 3.40 3.03
CA ALA A 216 18.49 4.80 3.21
C ALA A 216 17.37 5.55 3.96
N GLU A 217 17.68 5.95 5.18
CA GLU A 217 16.80 6.78 6.00
C GLU A 217 16.99 8.26 5.71
N ARG A 218 15.90 9.02 5.88
CA ARG A 218 15.89 10.48 5.93
C ARG A 218 14.95 10.93 7.04
N SER A 219 15.26 12.06 7.65
CA SER A 219 14.35 12.71 8.59
C SER A 219 13.10 13.23 7.88
N VAL A 220 12.00 13.36 8.60
CA VAL A 220 10.76 13.96 8.07
C VAL A 220 10.99 15.43 7.69
N ARG A 221 11.86 16.14 8.42
CA ARG A 221 12.27 17.51 8.10
C ARG A 221 12.98 17.60 6.73
N GLU A 222 14.00 16.77 6.50
CA GLU A 222 14.72 16.75 5.22
C GLU A 222 13.79 16.40 4.05
N LEU A 223 12.81 15.52 4.29
CA LEU A 223 11.79 15.20 3.28
C LEU A 223 10.92 16.43 2.96
N ALA A 224 10.47 17.18 3.98
CA ALA A 224 9.65 18.37 3.78
C ALA A 224 10.40 19.46 2.99
N GLU A 225 11.66 19.73 3.36
CA GLU A 225 12.54 20.68 2.68
C GLU A 225 12.80 20.29 1.22
N LEU A 226 13.01 18.99 0.96
CA LEU A 226 13.19 18.48 -0.39
C LEU A 226 11.92 18.64 -1.23
N VAL A 227 10.74 18.41 -0.66
CA VAL A 227 9.46 18.61 -1.36
C VAL A 227 9.25 20.10 -1.69
N LEU A 228 9.52 21.01 -0.76
CA LEU A 228 9.45 22.46 -1.03
C LEU A 228 10.37 22.85 -2.18
N THR A 229 11.61 22.36 -2.15
CA THR A 229 12.61 22.61 -3.20
C THR A 229 12.16 22.07 -4.56
N ILE A 230 11.66 20.84 -4.61
CA ILE A 230 11.23 20.18 -5.86
C ILE A 230 9.99 20.86 -6.46
N THR A 231 9.06 21.30 -5.61
CA THR A 231 7.81 21.94 -6.06
C THR A 231 7.97 23.43 -6.33
N GLY A 232 9.08 24.04 -5.89
CA GLY A 232 9.27 25.50 -5.93
C GLY A 232 8.32 26.25 -5.00
N SER A 233 7.72 25.57 -4.02
CA SER A 233 6.75 26.16 -3.11
C SER A 233 7.43 27.06 -2.08
N ARG A 234 6.74 28.15 -1.72
CA ARG A 234 7.15 29.09 -0.65
C ARG A 234 6.47 28.79 0.68
N SER A 235 5.73 27.69 0.78
CA SER A 235 5.04 27.29 2.00
C SER A 235 6.02 27.04 3.15
N GLY A 236 5.61 27.40 4.36
CA GLY A 236 6.34 27.07 5.58
C GLY A 236 6.11 25.62 6.04
N ILE A 237 6.79 25.25 7.13
CA ILE A 237 6.57 24.00 7.85
C ILE A 237 5.83 24.31 9.15
N GLU A 238 4.74 23.61 9.41
CA GLU A 238 3.93 23.72 10.64
C GLU A 238 4.11 22.44 11.47
N HIS A 239 4.41 22.58 12.76
CA HIS A 239 4.58 21.46 13.68
C HIS A 239 3.28 21.11 14.42
N ARG A 240 2.97 19.82 14.56
CA ARG A 240 1.82 19.29 15.32
C ARG A 240 2.24 18.16 16.27
N PRO A 241 1.46 17.84 17.32
CA PRO A 241 1.77 16.72 18.22
C PRO A 241 1.78 15.37 17.49
N LEU A 242 2.63 14.43 17.89
CA LEU A 242 2.69 13.09 17.31
C LEU A 242 1.34 12.35 17.45
N PRO A 243 0.86 11.63 16.41
CA PRO A 243 -0.27 10.73 16.55
C PRO A 243 0.03 9.60 17.53
N VAL A 244 -1.01 9.11 18.21
CA VAL A 244 -0.93 7.95 19.11
C VAL A 244 -0.49 6.71 18.31
N ASP A 245 0.46 5.95 18.87
CA ASP A 245 1.01 4.71 18.32
C ASP A 245 1.63 4.82 16.91
N ASP A 246 2.10 6.00 16.48
CA ASP A 246 2.87 6.11 15.22
C ASP A 246 4.33 5.63 15.44
N PRO A 247 4.79 4.58 14.75
CA PRO A 247 6.13 4.03 14.97
C PRO A 247 7.21 5.06 14.72
N THR A 248 8.12 5.26 15.68
CA THR A 248 9.08 6.36 15.62
C THR A 248 10.23 6.14 14.64
N ARG A 249 10.60 4.88 14.34
CA ARG A 249 11.67 4.54 13.39
C ARG A 249 11.35 3.27 12.62
N ARG A 250 11.67 3.27 11.32
CA ARG A 250 11.46 2.09 10.45
C ARG A 250 12.47 2.04 9.30
N ARG A 251 13.31 1.02 9.30
CA ARG A 251 14.38 0.77 8.34
C ARG A 251 14.49 -0.73 8.02
N PRO A 252 14.34 -1.15 6.76
CA PRO A 252 14.45 -2.56 6.40
C PRO A 252 15.90 -3.03 6.43
N VAL A 253 16.12 -4.24 6.95
CA VAL A 253 17.26 -5.06 6.52
C VAL A 253 16.87 -5.75 5.21
N ILE A 254 17.68 -5.58 4.17
CA ILE A 254 17.38 -6.07 2.81
C ILE A 254 18.36 -7.14 2.31
N THR A 255 19.13 -7.76 3.21
CA THR A 255 20.13 -8.79 2.86
C THR A 255 19.50 -9.94 2.10
N ARG A 256 18.34 -10.45 2.53
CA ARG A 256 17.63 -11.52 1.82
C ARG A 256 17.19 -11.11 0.43
N ALA A 257 16.74 -9.86 0.23
CA ALA A 257 16.33 -9.40 -1.07
C ALA A 257 17.51 -9.34 -2.06
N ARG A 258 18.68 -8.91 -1.60
CA ARG A 258 19.92 -8.93 -2.39
C ARG A 258 20.35 -10.34 -2.74
N GLU A 259 20.46 -11.21 -1.75
CA GLU A 259 21.01 -12.56 -1.92
C GLU A 259 20.06 -13.52 -2.63
N ARG A 260 18.75 -13.38 -2.42
CA ARG A 260 17.75 -14.35 -2.90
C ARG A 260 16.98 -13.86 -4.12
N LEU A 261 16.83 -12.55 -4.30
CA LEU A 261 16.11 -11.98 -5.45
C LEU A 261 17.03 -11.22 -6.41
N GLY A 262 18.32 -11.06 -6.09
CA GLY A 262 19.21 -10.16 -6.85
C GLY A 262 18.70 -8.71 -6.86
N TRP A 263 17.96 -8.32 -5.81
CA TRP A 263 17.23 -7.07 -5.78
C TRP A 263 17.84 -6.07 -4.79
N GLU A 264 17.91 -4.81 -5.23
CA GLU A 264 18.09 -3.64 -4.38
C GLU A 264 17.41 -2.41 -5.00
N PRO A 265 17.08 -1.37 -4.20
CA PRO A 265 16.51 -0.13 -4.71
C PRO A 265 17.54 0.65 -5.51
N LEU A 266 17.12 1.20 -6.66
CA LEU A 266 18.01 1.91 -7.59
C LEU A 266 17.61 3.37 -7.77
N VAL A 267 16.38 3.77 -7.41
CA VAL A 267 15.89 5.13 -7.65
C VAL A 267 16.17 6.01 -6.43
N PRO A 268 16.99 7.07 -6.57
CA PRO A 268 17.20 8.04 -5.50
C PRO A 268 15.91 8.75 -5.11
N VAL A 269 15.79 9.11 -3.82
CA VAL A 269 14.57 9.71 -3.26
C VAL A 269 14.18 11.02 -3.96
N ASP A 270 15.15 11.86 -4.31
CA ASP A 270 14.92 13.12 -5.03
C ASP A 270 14.36 12.87 -6.44
N VAL A 271 14.86 11.87 -7.16
CA VAL A 271 14.34 11.47 -8.48
C VAL A 271 12.91 10.96 -8.37
N GLY A 272 12.65 10.07 -7.41
CA GLY A 272 11.32 9.53 -7.16
C GLY A 272 10.32 10.62 -6.77
N LEU A 273 10.72 11.57 -5.92
CA LEU A 273 9.87 12.70 -5.50
C LEU A 273 9.58 13.64 -6.65
N ARG A 274 10.55 13.96 -7.53
CA ARG A 274 10.30 14.77 -8.74
C ARG A 274 9.24 14.14 -9.63
N ARG A 275 9.35 12.83 -9.89
CA ARG A 275 8.36 12.09 -10.70
C ARG A 275 6.98 12.08 -10.04
N THR A 276 6.94 11.91 -8.72
CA THR A 276 5.70 11.94 -7.93
C THR A 276 5.05 13.32 -7.95
N ALA A 277 5.82 14.39 -7.74
CA ALA A 277 5.33 15.76 -7.80
C ALA A 277 4.79 16.12 -9.19
N ALA A 278 5.52 15.76 -10.26
CA ALA A 278 5.07 15.97 -11.64
C ALA A 278 3.72 15.29 -11.93
N TRP A 279 3.51 14.06 -11.42
CA TRP A 279 2.22 13.38 -11.52
C TRP A 279 1.10 14.17 -10.83
N PHE A 280 1.34 14.64 -9.60
CA PHE A 280 0.35 15.42 -8.84
C PHE A 280 0.03 16.75 -9.53
N THR A 281 1.02 17.44 -10.09
CA THR A 281 0.81 18.66 -10.89
C THR A 281 -0.06 18.38 -12.12
N GLY A 282 0.12 17.23 -12.77
CA GLY A 282 -0.71 16.79 -13.89
C GLY A 282 -2.18 16.58 -13.51
N LEU A 283 -2.48 16.15 -12.28
CA LEU A 283 -3.84 16.03 -11.75
C LEU A 283 -4.49 17.40 -11.48
N SER A 284 -3.69 18.39 -11.05
CA SER A 284 -4.17 19.75 -10.75
C SER A 284 -4.48 20.60 -11.99
N ARG A 285 -4.01 20.19 -13.17
CA ARG A 285 -4.38 20.84 -14.43
C ARG A 285 -5.80 20.42 -14.83
N PRO A 286 -6.74 21.35 -15.07
CA PRO A 286 -8.04 20.99 -15.60
C PRO A 286 -7.84 20.24 -16.93
N LYS A 287 -8.45 19.06 -17.06
CA LYS A 287 -8.47 18.36 -18.36
C LYS A 287 -9.20 19.27 -19.36
N PRO A 288 -8.66 19.53 -20.56
CA PRO A 288 -9.40 20.27 -21.57
C PRO A 288 -10.75 19.59 -21.80
N GLY A 289 -11.85 20.28 -21.48
CA GLY A 289 -13.22 19.80 -21.68
C GLY A 289 -13.93 19.14 -20.47
N SER A 290 -13.34 19.06 -19.27
CA SER A 290 -14.07 18.56 -18.10
C SER A 290 -14.81 19.69 -17.37
N ALA A 291 -16.15 19.74 -17.50
CA ALA A 291 -17.00 20.56 -16.65
C ALA A 291 -16.87 20.12 -15.17
N PRO A 292 -17.02 21.03 -14.19
CA PRO A 292 -16.93 20.69 -12.78
C PRO A 292 -17.99 19.65 -12.40
N ARG A 293 -17.54 18.51 -11.84
CA ARG A 293 -18.46 17.51 -11.28
C ARG A 293 -19.19 18.14 -10.08
N GLN A 294 -20.51 18.21 -10.16
CA GLN A 294 -21.33 18.52 -9.00
C GLN A 294 -21.10 17.46 -7.91
N PRO A 295 -21.03 17.85 -6.62
CA PRO A 295 -20.96 16.89 -5.54
C PRO A 295 -22.20 15.99 -5.58
N ALA A 296 -21.98 14.67 -5.43
CA ALA A 296 -23.06 13.70 -5.33
C ALA A 296 -23.97 14.08 -4.14
N ALA A 297 -25.28 14.14 -4.38
CA ALA A 297 -26.26 14.43 -3.34
C ALA A 297 -26.17 13.40 -2.20
N ASP A 298 -26.27 13.89 -0.96
CA ASP A 298 -26.28 13.06 0.25
C ASP A 298 -27.50 12.12 0.22
N PRO A 299 -27.29 10.78 0.26
CA PRO A 299 -28.38 9.81 0.27
C PRO A 299 -29.25 9.85 1.54
N ARG A 300 -28.98 10.74 2.51
CA ARG A 300 -29.79 10.94 3.72
C ARG A 300 -30.89 12.01 3.63
N SER A 301 -31.18 12.54 2.45
CA SER A 301 -32.18 13.60 2.26
C SER A 301 -33.61 13.12 1.95
N LEU A 302 -33.92 11.83 2.09
CA LEU A 302 -35.28 11.29 1.91
C LEU A 302 -35.80 10.66 3.20
N HIS A 303 -36.25 11.51 4.14
CA HIS A 303 -37.23 11.11 5.14
C HIS A 303 -38.61 11.64 4.71
N PRO A 304 -39.63 10.76 4.56
CA PRO A 304 -40.99 11.23 4.38
C PRO A 304 -41.48 11.86 5.69
N GLN A 305 -41.95 13.11 5.59
CA GLN A 305 -42.69 13.78 6.64
C GLN A 305 -43.95 12.96 6.95
N THR A 306 -44.09 12.62 8.24
CA THR A 306 -45.34 12.18 8.85
C THR A 306 -46.42 13.24 8.62
N ALA A 307 -47.56 12.84 8.05
CA ALA A 307 -48.79 13.61 8.09
C ALA A 307 -49.78 12.90 9.02
N GLU A 308 -50.35 13.70 9.91
CA GLU A 308 -51.35 13.38 10.92
C GLU A 308 -52.67 12.84 10.31
N ALA A 309 -53.22 11.80 10.95
CA ALA A 309 -54.62 11.69 11.40
C ALA A 309 -54.75 10.43 12.28
#